data_AF-A0A2V7I0X8-F1
#
_entry.id   AF-A0A2V7I0X8-F1
#
_cell.length_a   1.000
_cell.length_b   1.000
_cell.length_c   1.000
_cell.angle_alpha   90.00
_cell.angle_beta   90.00
_cell.angle_gamma   90.00
#
_symmetry.space_group_name_H-M   'P 1'
#
loop_
_entity.id
_entity.type
_entity.pdbx_description
1 polymer ?
#
loop_
_entity_poly.entity_id
_entity_poly.type
_entity_poly.pdbx_seq_one_letter_code
_entity_poly.pdbx_strand_id
1 'polypeptide(L)'
;MRFSKATMTLFKAVMLAAGVGLLVASVALAENQGVGTSGGWVPRVAVKPDPSKIMVPKGYKVEVFVDGLDTASSVAVDGQDNVWVAISGNLFGPFEYEYAGQRVKNPVSGPHVKVFDKTGKHLKDIGVGMFGFVMNEIGYCAENKKMYIPEYSKHIWEIDGVDGELKKIITNLPIGDHQIGGITCKDGYLYWGQGFPSNSGFADPDNHGWTADVDPFWEKHGDPSMPKTARDPVCRDIVHTGLNVRSSDGRLTGALLPAGVPAKPGMVIKAQIPCGGSIMRVKIDKKGSDGMYRHEDMEVYAMGFRNQSGVRFGPKGSRFENALAVSDNGVNDLGHRRIANGAEKLWIVTEKGQDAGFPDKEGAGFVTNKRFSLRAYNGSKIDRPYPNLYIGEAPWVPQMPPYRFPPHVEGVRGVPLIVANQNPNGYINPVFEWDTNNPMDGIAWGDERFGVKDTLFAAIFGIIDNGPESLVPTWPAVLKIEFLQPAGVKWSYFLRNTEPGPNAYQKAENRGGLERTNDVVFSNDGKSMYVADYGELYVDYSMPSPFFTTPRSSVIWKVTYTGQ
;
A
#
# COMPACT_ATOMS: atom_id res chain seq x y z
N MET A 1 46.36 4.88 -58.55
CA MET A 1 44.94 4.57 -58.82
C MET A 1 44.19 5.88 -59.04
N ARG A 2 43.62 6.07 -60.23
CA ARG A 2 42.77 7.23 -60.57
C ARG A 2 41.33 6.89 -60.15
N PHE A 3 40.75 7.67 -59.24
CA PHE A 3 39.30 7.63 -59.01
C PHE A 3 38.63 8.55 -60.03
N SER A 4 37.62 8.04 -60.75
CA SER A 4 36.87 8.83 -61.72
C SER A 4 36.02 9.88 -61.00
N LYS A 5 35.70 10.99 -61.69
CA LYS A 5 34.84 12.07 -61.16
C LYS A 5 33.49 11.54 -60.61
N ALA A 6 32.96 10.45 -61.14
CA ALA A 6 31.73 9.82 -60.65
C ALA A 6 31.89 9.20 -59.24
N THR A 7 33.07 8.65 -58.93
CA THR A 7 33.39 8.07 -57.61
C THR A 7 33.53 9.13 -56.52
N MET A 8 33.98 10.35 -56.86
CA MET A 8 34.07 11.47 -55.90
C MET A 8 32.70 12.07 -55.55
N THR A 9 31.74 12.05 -56.48
CA THR A 9 30.39 12.57 -56.22
C THR A 9 29.59 11.62 -55.32
N LEU A 10 29.77 10.31 -55.49
CA LEU A 10 29.15 9.30 -54.62
C LEU A 10 29.73 9.33 -53.20
N PHE A 11 31.04 9.54 -53.05
CA PHE A 11 31.69 9.69 -51.73
C PHE A 11 31.26 10.96 -51.00
N LYS A 12 31.04 12.08 -51.73
CA LYS A 12 30.51 13.31 -51.12
C LYS A 12 29.04 13.18 -50.70
N ALA A 13 28.22 12.48 -51.48
CA ALA A 13 26.82 12.24 -51.12
C ALA A 13 26.66 11.30 -49.90
N VAL A 14 27.49 10.26 -49.80
CA VAL A 14 27.48 9.34 -48.64
C VAL A 14 28.05 10.00 -47.37
N MET A 15 29.08 10.85 -47.48
CA MET A 15 29.59 11.62 -46.34
C MET A 15 28.64 12.73 -45.87
N LEU A 16 27.86 13.35 -46.78
CA LEU A 16 26.83 14.32 -46.40
C LEU A 16 25.62 13.64 -45.76
N ALA A 17 25.19 12.46 -46.25
CA ALA A 17 24.10 11.69 -45.66
C ALA A 17 24.50 11.09 -44.30
N ALA A 18 25.74 10.63 -44.13
CA ALA A 18 26.27 10.17 -42.84
C ALA A 18 26.47 11.33 -41.86
N GLY A 19 26.93 12.49 -42.33
CA GLY A 19 27.07 13.71 -41.52
C GLY A 19 25.73 14.28 -41.05
N VAL A 20 24.70 14.30 -41.91
CA VAL A 20 23.34 14.72 -41.53
C VAL A 20 22.67 13.67 -40.64
N GLY A 21 22.87 12.36 -40.87
CA GLY A 21 22.39 11.32 -39.97
C GLY A 21 23.03 11.36 -38.57
N LEU A 22 24.33 11.66 -38.48
CA LEU A 22 25.05 11.84 -37.21
C LEU A 22 24.72 13.16 -36.52
N LEU A 23 24.41 14.24 -37.25
CA LEU A 23 23.93 15.51 -36.68
C LEU A 23 22.48 15.42 -36.21
N VAL A 24 21.58 14.74 -36.93
CA VAL A 24 20.19 14.55 -36.49
C VAL A 24 20.11 13.55 -35.33
N ALA A 25 20.95 12.50 -35.30
CA ALA A 25 21.04 11.59 -34.16
C ALA A 25 21.68 12.24 -32.93
N SER A 26 22.68 13.12 -33.10
CA SER A 26 23.29 13.84 -31.98
C SER A 26 22.44 14.99 -31.45
N VAL A 27 21.59 15.61 -32.27
CA VAL A 27 20.58 16.57 -31.80
C VAL A 27 19.43 15.84 -31.10
N ALA A 28 18.98 14.67 -31.58
CA ALA A 28 17.99 13.85 -30.87
C ALA A 28 18.52 13.22 -29.55
N LEU A 29 19.84 12.99 -29.43
CA LEU A 29 20.50 12.55 -28.19
C LEU A 29 20.84 13.73 -27.25
N ALA A 30 21.03 14.93 -27.78
CA ALA A 30 21.28 16.14 -26.98
C ALA A 30 20.00 16.84 -26.52
N GLU A 31 18.89 16.74 -27.26
CA GLU A 31 17.56 17.25 -26.86
C GLU A 31 16.84 16.35 -25.84
N ASN A 32 17.39 15.15 -25.59
CA ASN A 32 16.97 14.26 -24.51
C ASN A 32 17.84 14.36 -23.25
N GLN A 33 18.73 15.36 -23.17
CA GLN A 33 19.26 15.77 -21.87
C GLN A 33 18.20 16.57 -21.16
N GLY A 34 17.17 15.85 -20.70
CA GLY A 34 16.21 16.45 -19.82
C GLY A 34 16.92 17.02 -18.61
N VAL A 35 16.39 18.10 -18.02
CA VAL A 35 16.76 18.43 -16.64
C VAL A 35 16.58 17.15 -15.81
N GLY A 36 17.51 16.86 -14.90
CA GLY A 36 17.62 15.57 -14.19
C GLY A 36 16.35 15.09 -13.46
N THR A 37 15.25 15.82 -13.53
CA THR A 37 13.91 15.54 -12.99
C THR A 37 12.96 14.78 -13.92
N SER A 38 13.15 14.77 -15.25
CA SER A 38 12.13 14.22 -16.17
C SER A 38 12.22 12.72 -16.45
N GLY A 39 13.36 12.09 -16.16
CA GLY A 39 13.59 10.66 -16.43
C GLY A 39 13.64 10.26 -17.92
N GLY A 40 13.35 11.17 -18.85
CA GLY A 40 13.19 10.83 -20.28
C GLY A 40 11.85 10.16 -20.61
N TRP A 41 10.84 10.29 -19.73
CA TRP A 41 9.51 9.74 -19.98
C TRP A 41 8.82 10.40 -21.17
N VAL A 42 8.14 9.60 -21.99
CA VAL A 42 7.27 10.07 -23.06
C VAL A 42 5.79 10.04 -22.61
N PRO A 43 4.93 10.96 -23.07
CA PRO A 43 3.50 10.90 -22.82
C PRO A 43 2.94 9.53 -23.19
N ARG A 44 2.09 8.99 -22.31
CA ARG A 44 1.42 7.71 -22.53
C ARG A 44 -0.07 7.92 -22.65
N VAL A 45 -0.70 7.07 -23.44
CA VAL A 45 -2.15 7.04 -23.64
C VAL A 45 -2.66 5.78 -22.97
N ALA A 46 -3.65 5.94 -22.09
CA ALA A 46 -4.31 4.83 -21.44
C ALA A 46 -4.80 3.80 -22.45
N VAL A 47 -4.49 2.54 -22.17
CA VAL A 47 -5.05 1.39 -22.87
C VAL A 47 -6.55 1.33 -22.57
N LYS A 48 -7.35 1.09 -23.62
CA LYS A 48 -8.78 0.86 -23.43
C LYS A 48 -9.00 -0.46 -22.67
N PRO A 49 -9.76 -0.47 -21.56
CA PRO A 49 -10.02 -1.69 -20.81
C PRO A 49 -10.86 -2.69 -21.61
N ASP A 50 -10.53 -3.97 -21.42
CA ASP A 50 -11.15 -5.13 -22.06
C ASP A 50 -11.32 -6.26 -21.02
N PRO A 51 -12.54 -6.45 -20.49
CA PRO A 51 -12.83 -7.52 -19.53
C PRO A 51 -12.49 -8.93 -20.02
N SER A 52 -12.39 -9.16 -21.35
CA SER A 52 -12.04 -10.48 -21.89
C SER A 52 -10.59 -10.90 -21.59
N LYS A 53 -9.75 -9.95 -21.15
CA LYS A 53 -8.36 -10.21 -20.72
C LYS A 53 -8.25 -10.63 -19.25
N ILE A 54 -9.37 -10.67 -18.54
CA ILE A 54 -9.43 -10.96 -17.12
C ILE A 54 -10.18 -12.28 -16.91
N MET A 55 -9.54 -13.18 -16.15
CA MET A 55 -10.11 -14.46 -15.75
C MET A 55 -10.82 -14.32 -14.40
N VAL A 56 -12.04 -14.85 -14.35
CA VAL A 56 -12.82 -15.10 -13.13
C VAL A 56 -13.24 -16.57 -13.08
N PRO A 57 -13.51 -17.14 -11.89
CA PRO A 57 -14.09 -18.47 -11.79
C PRO A 57 -15.40 -18.59 -12.55
N LYS A 58 -15.73 -19.83 -12.93
CA LYS A 58 -17.07 -20.16 -13.44
C LYS A 58 -18.14 -19.69 -12.45
N GLY A 59 -19.23 -19.14 -12.97
CA GLY A 59 -20.32 -18.58 -12.16
C GLY A 59 -20.15 -17.09 -11.84
N TYR A 60 -19.12 -16.44 -12.38
CA TYR A 60 -18.89 -15.01 -12.26
C TYR A 60 -18.68 -14.37 -13.63
N LYS A 61 -18.98 -13.07 -13.71
CA LYS A 61 -18.75 -12.24 -14.88
C LYS A 61 -18.05 -10.95 -14.46
N VAL A 62 -16.99 -10.58 -15.17
CA VAL A 62 -16.27 -9.30 -15.01
C VAL A 62 -16.68 -8.32 -16.11
N GLU A 63 -16.89 -7.07 -15.74
CA GLU A 63 -17.25 -5.96 -16.63
C GLU A 63 -16.53 -4.68 -16.20
N VAL A 64 -16.39 -3.73 -17.12
CA VAL A 64 -16.00 -2.35 -16.77
C VAL A 64 -17.19 -1.68 -16.11
N PHE A 65 -17.02 -1.16 -14.89
CA PHE A 65 -18.04 -0.33 -14.25
C PHE A 65 -17.89 1.13 -14.68
N VAL A 66 -16.69 1.67 -14.48
CA VAL A 66 -16.27 2.99 -14.98
C VAL A 66 -14.80 2.92 -15.36
N ASP A 67 -14.41 3.63 -16.42
CA ASP A 67 -13.04 3.76 -16.88
C ASP A 67 -12.66 5.23 -17.08
N GLY A 68 -11.42 5.49 -17.51
CA GLY A 68 -10.94 6.85 -17.75
C GLY A 68 -10.68 7.65 -16.48
N LEU A 69 -10.53 6.98 -15.33
CA LEU A 69 -10.20 7.60 -14.05
C LEU A 69 -8.69 7.81 -13.92
N ASP A 70 -8.28 8.66 -12.98
CA ASP A 70 -6.89 8.75 -12.55
C ASP A 70 -6.71 8.04 -11.21
N THR A 71 -5.71 7.16 -11.07
CA THR A 71 -5.18 6.71 -9.75
C THR A 71 -6.24 6.34 -8.70
N ALA A 72 -7.24 5.50 -9.05
CA ALA A 72 -8.22 5.06 -8.06
C ALA A 72 -7.54 4.22 -6.97
N SER A 73 -7.46 4.77 -5.76
CA SER A 73 -6.80 4.10 -4.63
C SER A 73 -7.79 3.27 -3.81
N SER A 74 -9.00 3.74 -3.59
CA SER A 74 -9.97 3.00 -2.77
C SER A 74 -11.40 3.23 -3.24
N VAL A 75 -12.27 2.28 -2.90
CA VAL A 75 -13.67 2.29 -3.28
C VAL A 75 -14.56 1.91 -2.11
N ALA A 76 -15.65 2.65 -1.92
CA ALA A 76 -16.67 2.37 -0.92
C ALA A 76 -18.07 2.48 -1.50
N VAL A 77 -19.02 1.78 -0.89
CA VAL A 77 -20.44 1.83 -1.26
C VAL A 77 -21.23 2.41 -0.10
N ASP A 78 -22.00 3.46 -0.37
CA ASP A 78 -22.86 4.08 0.65
C ASP A 78 -24.20 3.35 0.80
N GLY A 79 -25.04 3.79 1.74
CA GLY A 79 -26.34 3.18 2.02
C GLY A 79 -27.39 3.32 0.89
N GLN A 80 -27.06 4.02 -0.19
CA GLN A 80 -27.91 4.21 -1.37
C GLN A 80 -27.38 3.46 -2.61
N ASP A 81 -26.37 2.60 -2.44
CA ASP A 81 -25.65 1.92 -3.53
C ASP A 81 -24.90 2.89 -4.48
N ASN A 82 -24.54 4.09 -4.02
CA ASN A 82 -23.59 4.90 -4.76
C ASN A 82 -22.17 4.37 -4.51
N VAL A 83 -21.37 4.35 -5.57
CA VAL A 83 -19.96 3.94 -5.55
C VAL A 83 -19.10 5.18 -5.45
N TRP A 84 -18.39 5.31 -4.33
CA TRP A 84 -17.48 6.40 -4.03
C TRP A 84 -16.05 5.94 -4.29
N VAL A 85 -15.32 6.65 -5.14
CA VAL A 85 -13.95 6.31 -5.56
C VAL A 85 -13.00 7.41 -5.09
N ALA A 86 -12.05 7.05 -4.25
CA ALA A 86 -10.94 7.92 -3.89
C ALA A 86 -9.93 8.00 -5.05
N ILE A 87 -9.66 9.21 -5.52
CA ILE A 87 -8.62 9.51 -6.49
C ILE A 87 -7.40 9.96 -5.69
N SER A 88 -6.33 9.17 -5.76
CA SER A 88 -5.10 9.44 -5.00
C SER A 88 -4.42 10.74 -5.41
N GLY A 89 -4.50 11.08 -6.69
CA GLY A 89 -3.61 12.04 -7.31
C GLY A 89 -2.24 11.43 -7.60
N ASN A 90 -1.32 12.25 -8.12
CA ASN A 90 -0.03 11.75 -8.60
C ASN A 90 0.95 11.44 -7.46
N LEU A 91 0.85 10.22 -6.91
CA LEU A 91 1.79 9.69 -5.92
C LEU A 91 3.11 9.25 -6.56
N PHE A 92 3.03 8.60 -7.73
CA PHE A 92 4.16 7.95 -8.37
C PHE A 92 4.55 8.63 -9.69
N GLY A 93 5.76 9.20 -9.72
CA GLY A 93 6.39 9.68 -10.93
C GLY A 93 6.40 11.20 -11.06
N PRO A 94 6.97 11.72 -12.15
CA PRO A 94 7.22 13.14 -12.23
C PRO A 94 5.88 13.90 -12.29
N PHE A 95 5.75 14.93 -11.45
CA PHE A 95 4.66 15.91 -11.56
C PHE A 95 4.74 16.67 -12.88
N GLU A 96 5.95 16.78 -13.45
CA GLU A 96 6.23 17.39 -14.74
C GLU A 96 7.41 16.67 -15.39
N TYR A 97 7.30 16.37 -16.69
CA TYR A 97 8.33 15.69 -17.47
C TYR A 97 8.62 16.49 -18.74
N GLU A 98 9.74 16.20 -19.40
CA GLU A 98 10.11 16.87 -20.64
C GLU A 98 9.85 15.96 -21.82
N TYR A 99 9.23 16.53 -22.85
CA TYR A 99 8.92 15.83 -24.09
C TYR A 99 9.00 16.80 -25.26
N ALA A 100 9.71 16.42 -26.31
CA ALA A 100 9.92 17.24 -27.51
C ALA A 100 10.43 18.67 -27.18
N GLY A 101 11.38 18.77 -26.24
CA GLY A 101 11.96 20.05 -25.80
C GLY A 101 11.02 20.94 -24.96
N GLN A 102 9.87 20.42 -24.53
CA GLN A 102 8.90 21.16 -23.72
C GLN A 102 8.67 20.49 -22.38
N ARG A 103 8.56 21.30 -21.32
CA ARG A 103 8.13 20.85 -20.00
C ARG A 103 6.61 20.67 -19.98
N VAL A 104 6.17 19.44 -19.75
CA VAL A 104 4.78 19.01 -19.73
C VAL A 104 4.38 18.67 -18.31
N LYS A 105 3.31 19.29 -17.81
CA LYS A 105 2.70 18.89 -16.54
C LYS A 105 1.96 17.56 -16.73
N ASN A 106 2.23 16.59 -15.86
CA ASN A 106 1.49 15.33 -15.88
C ASN A 106 0.00 15.62 -15.60
N PRO A 107 -0.93 15.27 -16.51
CA PRO A 107 -2.32 15.68 -16.41
C PRO A 107 -3.14 14.81 -15.46
N VAL A 108 -2.52 13.89 -14.72
CA VAL A 108 -3.15 13.21 -13.58
C VAL A 108 -3.76 14.26 -12.64
N SER A 109 -5.06 14.11 -12.37
CA SER A 109 -5.78 15.04 -11.50
C SER A 109 -5.24 15.04 -10.07
N GLY A 110 -5.53 16.11 -9.32
CA GLY A 110 -5.23 16.17 -7.89
C GLY A 110 -6.11 15.22 -7.08
N PRO A 111 -5.78 14.98 -5.81
CA PRO A 111 -6.59 14.17 -4.90
C PRO A 111 -8.03 14.70 -4.78
N HIS A 112 -9.02 13.82 -4.92
CA HIS A 112 -10.45 14.11 -4.74
C HIS A 112 -11.26 12.82 -4.69
N VAL A 113 -12.59 12.93 -4.54
CA VAL A 113 -13.50 11.78 -4.62
C VAL A 113 -14.43 11.92 -5.82
N LYS A 114 -14.64 10.82 -6.55
CA LYS A 114 -15.67 10.71 -7.58
C LYS A 114 -16.79 9.80 -7.11
N VAL A 115 -18.04 10.22 -7.29
CA VAL A 115 -19.22 9.44 -6.90
C VAL A 115 -20.02 9.04 -8.12
N PHE A 116 -20.40 7.78 -8.19
CA PHE A 116 -21.20 7.20 -9.26
C PHE A 116 -22.43 6.52 -8.68
N ASP A 117 -23.55 6.52 -9.41
CA ASP A 117 -24.67 5.65 -9.04
C ASP A 117 -24.36 4.18 -9.37
N LYS A 118 -25.24 3.26 -8.95
CA LYS A 118 -25.11 1.82 -9.22
C LYS A 118 -25.02 1.41 -10.70
N THR A 119 -25.32 2.33 -11.64
CA THR A 119 -25.22 2.10 -13.08
C THR A 119 -23.90 2.60 -13.69
N GLY A 120 -23.06 3.26 -12.89
CA GLY A 120 -21.80 3.87 -13.33
C GLY A 120 -21.97 5.31 -13.82
N LYS A 121 -23.16 5.90 -13.68
CA LYS A 121 -23.36 7.31 -14.03
C LYS A 121 -22.69 8.19 -12.99
N HIS A 122 -21.81 9.07 -13.45
CA HIS A 122 -21.16 10.07 -12.59
C HIS A 122 -22.22 11.02 -11.98
N LEU A 123 -22.14 11.18 -10.67
CA LEU A 123 -23.02 12.05 -9.89
C LEU A 123 -22.29 13.34 -9.48
N LYS A 124 -21.08 13.22 -8.95
CA LYS A 124 -20.38 14.35 -8.33
C LYS A 124 -18.89 14.11 -8.16
N ASP A 125 -18.13 15.21 -8.20
CA ASP A 125 -16.76 15.27 -7.69
C ASP A 125 -16.75 16.03 -6.36
N ILE A 126 -16.08 15.49 -5.35
CA ILE A 126 -16.06 16.02 -3.98
C ILE A 126 -14.61 16.32 -3.58
N GLY A 127 -14.39 17.51 -3.02
CA GLY A 127 -13.09 17.91 -2.50
C GLY A 127 -12.02 18.28 -3.54
N VAL A 128 -12.42 18.59 -4.78
CA VAL A 128 -11.48 19.03 -5.84
C VAL A 128 -10.72 20.27 -5.39
N GLY A 129 -9.39 20.15 -5.30
CA GLY A 129 -8.50 21.22 -4.84
C GLY A 129 -8.56 21.50 -3.33
N MET A 130 -9.28 20.70 -2.54
CA MET A 130 -9.36 20.84 -1.09
C MET A 130 -8.32 19.99 -0.35
N PHE A 131 -8.03 18.79 -0.87
CA PHE A 131 -7.02 17.91 -0.30
C PHE A 131 -5.62 18.41 -0.70
N GLY A 132 -4.73 18.55 0.29
CA GLY A 132 -3.37 19.04 0.12
C GLY A 132 -2.35 17.95 -0.18
N PHE A 133 -2.71 16.68 -0.05
CA PHE A 133 -1.85 15.55 -0.37
C PHE A 133 -2.65 14.31 -0.82
N VAL A 134 -1.97 13.20 -1.09
CA VAL A 134 -2.59 12.01 -1.68
C VAL A 134 -3.64 11.34 -0.80
N MET A 135 -4.59 10.66 -1.44
CA MET A 135 -5.66 9.92 -0.79
C MET A 135 -5.53 8.44 -1.02
N ASN A 136 -5.67 7.63 0.03
CA ASN A 136 -5.40 6.20 -0.07
C ASN A 136 -6.62 5.33 0.22
N GLU A 137 -7.50 5.80 1.09
CA GLU A 137 -8.64 5.03 1.57
C GLU A 137 -9.91 5.88 1.54
N ILE A 138 -11.05 5.22 1.41
CA ILE A 138 -12.36 5.77 1.71
C ILE A 138 -13.21 4.68 2.38
N GLY A 139 -14.03 5.04 3.37
CA GLY A 139 -14.89 4.07 4.03
C GLY A 139 -16.25 4.63 4.40
N TYR A 140 -17.26 3.77 4.30
CA TYR A 140 -18.63 4.06 4.72
C TYR A 140 -18.90 3.47 6.09
N CYS A 141 -19.47 4.26 7.00
CA CYS A 141 -19.96 3.77 8.28
C CYS A 141 -21.48 3.61 8.24
N ALA A 142 -21.95 2.35 8.23
CA ALA A 142 -23.38 2.05 8.18
C ALA A 142 -24.14 2.50 9.45
N GLU A 143 -23.48 2.57 10.61
CA GLU A 143 -24.12 2.93 11.89
C GLU A 143 -24.55 4.40 11.95
N ASN A 144 -23.77 5.30 11.35
CA ASN A 144 -24.07 6.73 11.32
C ASN A 144 -24.34 7.28 9.91
N LYS A 145 -24.25 6.43 8.89
CA LYS A 145 -24.52 6.70 7.47
C LYS A 145 -23.59 7.73 6.84
N LYS A 146 -22.35 7.87 7.33
CA LYS A 146 -21.37 8.85 6.81
C LYS A 146 -20.22 8.19 6.08
N MET A 147 -19.62 8.97 5.18
CA MET A 147 -18.37 8.62 4.51
C MET A 147 -17.20 9.25 5.28
N TYR A 148 -16.11 8.50 5.37
CA TYR A 148 -14.86 8.93 5.95
C TYR A 148 -13.74 8.84 4.93
N ILE A 149 -12.95 9.90 4.85
CA ILE A 149 -11.93 10.09 3.82
C ILE A 149 -10.60 10.46 4.50
N PRO A 150 -9.72 9.48 4.73
CA PRO A 150 -8.34 9.75 5.12
C PRO A 150 -7.54 10.44 4.00
N GLU A 151 -6.98 11.60 4.32
CA GLU A 151 -6.00 12.30 3.48
C GLU A 151 -4.61 12.01 4.05
N TYR A 152 -4.01 10.94 3.54
CA TYR A 152 -2.75 10.40 4.06
C TYR A 152 -2.84 10.25 5.60
N SER A 153 -1.80 10.63 6.34
CA SER A 153 -1.87 10.82 7.80
C SER A 153 -2.05 12.28 8.22
N LYS A 154 -2.38 13.20 7.29
CA LYS A 154 -2.58 14.62 7.63
C LYS A 154 -3.92 14.80 8.34
N HIS A 155 -4.98 14.29 7.73
CA HIS A 155 -6.36 14.56 8.14
C HIS A 155 -7.27 13.33 7.93
N ILE A 156 -8.30 13.19 8.76
CA ILE A 156 -9.49 12.41 8.41
C ILE A 156 -10.64 13.38 8.20
N TRP A 157 -11.32 13.25 7.07
CA TRP A 157 -12.51 14.02 6.71
C TRP A 157 -13.76 13.17 6.83
N GLU A 158 -14.90 13.83 7.04
CA GLU A 158 -16.24 13.24 7.14
C GLU A 158 -17.19 13.99 6.20
N ILE A 159 -18.12 13.27 5.56
CA ILE A 159 -19.21 13.85 4.79
C ILE A 159 -20.50 13.02 4.96
N ASP A 160 -21.62 13.72 5.08
CA ASP A 160 -22.95 13.14 5.27
C ASP A 160 -23.73 13.16 3.94
N GLY A 161 -23.68 12.04 3.23
CA GLY A 161 -24.28 11.90 1.90
C GLY A 161 -23.56 12.67 0.79
N VAL A 162 -23.98 12.45 -0.47
CA VAL A 162 -23.36 13.02 -1.67
C VAL A 162 -23.40 14.57 -1.68
N ASP A 163 -24.43 15.15 -1.05
CA ASP A 163 -24.62 16.60 -0.95
C ASP A 163 -24.21 17.21 0.39
N GLY A 164 -23.57 16.41 1.24
CA GLY A 164 -23.04 16.86 2.51
C GLY A 164 -21.90 17.86 2.36
N GLU A 165 -21.66 18.61 3.44
CA GLU A 165 -20.45 19.42 3.59
C GLU A 165 -19.28 18.52 4.03
N LEU A 166 -18.15 18.64 3.34
CA LEU A 166 -16.92 17.95 3.70
C LEU A 166 -16.28 18.61 4.93
N LYS A 167 -16.16 17.87 6.03
CA LYS A 167 -15.68 18.38 7.32
C LYS A 167 -14.43 17.65 7.74
N LYS A 168 -13.40 18.41 8.12
CA LYS A 168 -12.23 17.85 8.79
C LYS A 168 -12.64 17.45 10.20
N ILE A 169 -12.26 16.25 10.65
CA ILE A 169 -12.69 15.72 11.95
C ILE A 169 -11.53 15.23 12.83
N ILE A 170 -10.39 14.88 12.23
CA ILE A 170 -9.17 14.47 12.94
C ILE A 170 -7.97 15.11 12.23
N THR A 171 -7.01 15.60 13.01
CA THR A 171 -5.74 16.18 12.52
C THR A 171 -4.57 15.72 13.37
N ASN A 172 -3.35 16.06 12.94
CA ASN A 172 -2.11 15.88 13.71
C ASN A 172 -1.86 14.41 14.09
N LEU A 173 -2.21 13.48 13.21
CA LEU A 173 -1.89 12.06 13.40
C LEU A 173 -0.42 11.81 13.04
N PRO A 174 0.18 10.71 13.56
CA PRO A 174 1.50 10.27 13.16
C PRO A 174 1.64 10.16 11.64
N ILE A 175 2.60 10.87 11.07
CA ILE A 175 2.89 10.87 9.64
C ILE A 175 4.29 10.29 9.41
N GLY A 176 4.49 9.66 8.26
CA GLY A 176 5.76 9.12 7.80
C GLY A 176 5.55 8.33 6.53
N ASP A 177 6.42 7.35 6.27
CA ASP A 177 6.39 6.48 5.09
C ASP A 177 5.05 5.75 4.93
N HIS A 178 4.44 5.32 6.05
CA HIS A 178 3.18 4.58 6.04
C HIS A 178 2.01 5.46 6.51
N GLN A 179 0.96 5.44 5.69
CA GLN A 179 -0.20 6.31 5.77
C GLN A 179 -1.34 5.73 6.60
N ILE A 180 -2.43 6.48 6.72
CA ILE A 180 -3.70 5.91 7.19
C ILE A 180 -4.22 4.96 6.10
N GLY A 181 -4.49 3.72 6.49
CA GLY A 181 -5.26 2.78 5.69
C GLY A 181 -6.57 2.41 6.37
N GLY A 182 -7.38 1.62 5.67
CA GLY A 182 -8.62 0.97 6.11
C GLY A 182 -9.42 1.72 7.19
N ILE A 183 -10.56 2.31 6.83
CA ILE A 183 -11.44 2.97 7.80
C ILE A 183 -12.81 2.30 7.86
N THR A 184 -13.29 2.02 9.07
CA THR A 184 -14.55 1.30 9.30
C THR A 184 -15.18 1.72 10.63
N CYS A 185 -16.40 1.27 10.92
CA CYS A 185 -17.04 1.52 12.20
C CYS A 185 -17.77 0.30 12.72
N LYS A 186 -17.84 0.22 14.05
CA LYS A 186 -18.60 -0.82 14.75
C LYS A 186 -18.84 -0.43 16.21
N ASP A 187 -20.02 -0.76 16.73
CA ASP A 187 -20.40 -0.60 18.13
C ASP A 187 -20.22 0.85 18.63
N GLY A 188 -20.54 1.83 17.78
CA GLY A 188 -20.41 3.25 18.09
C GLY A 188 -18.98 3.80 18.05
N TYR A 189 -18.01 3.02 17.56
CA TYR A 189 -16.63 3.44 17.37
C TYR A 189 -16.28 3.57 15.89
N LEU A 190 -15.50 4.60 15.55
CA LEU A 190 -14.75 4.70 14.29
C LEU A 190 -13.38 4.05 14.50
N TYR A 191 -12.95 3.20 13.56
CA TYR A 191 -11.66 2.51 13.56
C TYR A 191 -10.88 2.83 12.30
N TRP A 192 -9.56 2.98 12.41
CA TRP A 192 -8.69 3.14 11.24
C TRP A 192 -7.32 2.50 11.45
N GLY A 193 -6.68 2.07 10.36
CA GLY A 193 -5.27 1.69 10.36
C GLY A 193 -4.40 2.94 10.38
N GLN A 194 -3.57 3.08 11.41
CA GLN A 194 -2.58 4.15 11.52
C GLN A 194 -1.22 3.57 11.20
N GLY A 195 -0.74 3.81 9.97
CA GLY A 195 0.57 3.35 9.50
C GLY A 195 1.71 3.75 10.44
N PHE A 196 2.72 2.89 10.51
CA PHE A 196 3.93 3.11 11.28
C PHE A 196 4.85 4.07 10.52
N PRO A 197 5.29 5.22 11.09
CA PRO A 197 5.98 6.23 10.30
C PRO A 197 7.27 5.78 9.61
N SER A 198 8.00 4.81 10.15
CA SER A 198 9.22 4.29 9.53
C SER A 198 9.08 2.88 8.96
N ASN A 199 9.94 2.57 7.97
CA ASN A 199 9.99 1.25 7.34
C ASN A 199 10.18 0.09 8.34
N SER A 200 11.04 0.27 9.35
CA SER A 200 11.50 -0.82 10.22
C SER A 200 11.75 -0.39 11.68
N GLY A 201 11.05 0.61 12.19
CA GLY A 201 11.30 1.13 13.54
C GLY A 201 12.52 2.05 13.62
N PHE A 202 12.89 2.69 12.50
CA PHE A 202 14.05 3.54 12.38
C PHE A 202 13.75 4.74 11.48
N ALA A 203 13.68 5.94 12.07
CA ALA A 203 13.46 7.18 11.35
C ALA A 203 14.75 7.60 10.61
N ASP A 204 14.94 7.06 9.41
CA ASP A 204 16.06 7.34 8.51
C ASP A 204 15.67 8.33 7.41
N PRO A 205 16.43 9.42 7.18
CA PRO A 205 16.21 10.29 6.02
C PRO A 205 16.35 9.57 4.66
N ASP A 206 16.96 8.39 4.60
CA ASP A 206 17.21 7.63 3.37
C ASP A 206 16.08 6.64 3.01
N ASN A 207 14.92 6.70 3.67
CA ASN A 207 13.72 5.99 3.24
C ASN A 207 13.04 6.80 2.11
N HIS A 208 12.57 6.16 1.03
CA HIS A 208 12.22 6.80 -0.24
C HIS A 208 11.62 8.22 -0.14
N GLY A 209 12.37 9.21 -0.65
CA GLY A 209 11.80 10.47 -1.12
C GLY A 209 11.00 11.26 -0.10
N TRP A 210 11.40 11.27 1.18
CA TRP A 210 10.80 12.15 2.18
C TRP A 210 10.78 13.60 1.67
N THR A 211 9.60 14.05 1.25
CA THR A 211 9.36 15.45 0.91
C THR A 211 9.03 16.20 2.20
N ALA A 212 9.09 17.53 2.17
CA ALA A 212 8.63 18.34 3.32
C ALA A 212 7.14 18.10 3.69
N ASP A 213 6.37 17.41 2.84
CA ASP A 213 4.95 17.11 3.05
C ASP A 213 4.67 15.73 3.67
N VAL A 214 5.59 14.76 3.54
CA VAL A 214 5.50 13.39 4.12
C VAL A 214 6.60 13.12 5.15
N ASP A 215 7.40 14.13 5.42
CA ASP A 215 8.45 14.07 6.40
C ASP A 215 7.88 13.73 7.80
N PRO A 216 8.38 12.65 8.44
CA PRO A 216 7.77 12.12 9.63
C PRO A 216 7.85 12.98 10.88
N PHE A 217 8.60 14.10 10.94
CA PHE A 217 8.52 15.12 12.01
C PHE A 217 9.71 16.15 11.91
N TRP A 218 9.73 17.10 10.97
CA TRP A 218 10.59 18.30 11.09
C TRP A 218 9.83 19.54 11.58
N GLU A 219 10.42 20.18 12.60
CA GLU A 219 10.39 21.61 12.99
C GLU A 219 9.08 22.40 13.16
N LYS A 220 7.91 21.95 12.69
CA LYS A 220 6.68 22.76 12.71
C LYS A 220 5.75 22.51 13.90
N HIS A 221 6.01 21.51 14.73
CA HIS A 221 5.22 21.35 15.95
C HIS A 221 5.66 22.40 16.97
N GLY A 222 4.89 23.48 17.06
CA GLY A 222 5.01 24.49 18.11
C GLY A 222 4.59 23.99 19.51
N ASP A 223 4.34 22.69 19.67
CA ASP A 223 4.04 22.06 20.95
C ASP A 223 5.33 21.73 21.69
N PRO A 224 5.66 22.47 22.78
CA PRO A 224 6.89 22.25 23.54
C PRO A 224 6.90 20.92 24.32
N SER A 225 5.76 20.20 24.39
CA SER A 225 5.69 18.88 25.04
C SER A 225 6.20 17.73 24.16
N MET A 226 6.38 17.97 22.85
CA MET A 226 6.84 16.95 21.90
C MET A 226 8.36 17.03 21.66
N PRO A 227 9.08 15.90 21.49
CA PRO A 227 10.50 15.91 21.20
C PRO A 227 10.84 16.67 19.91
N LYS A 228 11.90 17.49 19.93
CA LYS A 228 12.34 18.30 18.77
C LYS A 228 12.94 17.49 17.60
N THR A 229 13.13 16.18 17.78
CA THR A 229 13.61 15.26 16.74
C THR A 229 12.59 14.12 16.59
N ALA A 230 12.18 13.85 15.35
CA ALA A 230 11.21 12.82 14.98
C ALA A 230 11.58 11.45 15.51
N ARG A 231 10.62 10.75 16.13
CA ARG A 231 10.71 9.31 16.44
C ARG A 231 9.38 8.63 16.14
N ASP A 232 9.41 7.33 15.95
CA ASP A 232 8.18 6.57 15.79
C ASP A 232 7.34 6.58 17.08
N PRO A 233 6.06 6.98 17.01
CA PRO A 233 5.17 7.00 18.15
C PRO A 233 4.72 5.58 18.49
N VAL A 234 5.18 5.03 19.62
CA VAL A 234 4.90 3.65 20.03
C VAL A 234 3.60 3.54 20.83
N CYS A 235 2.83 2.47 20.60
CA CYS A 235 1.56 2.22 21.27
C CYS A 235 1.67 1.54 22.64
N ARG A 236 2.87 1.11 23.02
CA ARG A 236 3.18 0.41 24.26
C ARG A 236 4.53 0.85 24.78
N ASP A 237 4.76 0.69 26.07
CA ASP A 237 6.09 0.89 26.64
C ASP A 237 7.05 -0.12 26.02
N ILE A 238 8.17 0.37 25.49
CA ILE A 238 9.20 -0.46 24.84
C ILE A 238 10.49 -0.36 25.65
N VAL A 239 10.99 -1.51 26.09
CA VAL A 239 12.35 -1.64 26.63
C VAL A 239 13.33 -1.81 25.47
N HIS A 240 14.40 -1.04 25.45
CA HIS A 240 15.38 -1.05 24.37
C HIS A 240 16.64 -1.87 24.77
N THR A 241 17.17 -2.69 23.86
CA THR A 241 18.34 -3.56 24.12
C THR A 241 19.66 -2.78 24.27
N GLY A 242 19.73 -1.63 23.60
CA GLY A 242 20.88 -0.71 23.57
C GLY A 242 21.66 -0.79 22.27
N LEU A 243 21.23 -1.64 21.33
CA LEU A 243 21.78 -1.70 19.99
C LEU A 243 21.45 -0.44 19.18
N ASN A 244 22.34 -0.07 18.27
CA ASN A 244 22.18 1.13 17.45
C ASN A 244 22.50 0.82 16.00
N VAL A 245 21.88 1.56 15.09
CA VAL A 245 22.18 1.56 13.67
C VAL A 245 22.92 2.84 13.33
N ARG A 246 23.87 2.75 12.39
CA ARG A 246 24.61 3.92 11.88
C ARG A 246 23.98 4.38 10.57
N SER A 247 23.55 5.64 10.51
CA SER A 247 23.06 6.29 9.28
C SER A 247 24.20 6.64 8.32
N SER A 248 23.86 7.04 7.09
CA SER A 248 24.79 7.39 6.01
C SER A 248 25.67 8.60 6.37
N ASP A 249 25.10 9.54 7.13
CA ASP A 249 25.78 10.69 7.72
C ASP A 249 26.64 10.35 8.97
N GLY A 250 26.70 9.08 9.35
CA GLY A 250 27.57 8.56 10.41
C GLY A 250 27.00 8.61 11.83
N ARG A 251 25.79 9.15 12.05
CA ARG A 251 25.18 9.20 13.39
C ARG A 251 24.73 7.81 13.86
N LEU A 252 24.75 7.59 15.19
CA LEU A 252 24.21 6.39 15.81
C LEU A 252 22.82 6.68 16.37
N THR A 253 21.89 5.78 16.07
CA THR A 253 20.49 5.93 16.43
C THR A 253 19.96 4.60 16.95
N GLY A 254 19.22 4.61 18.06
CA GLY A 254 18.48 3.45 18.54
C GLY A 254 17.16 3.29 17.78
N ALA A 255 16.62 2.08 17.71
CA ALA A 255 15.29 1.89 17.13
C ALA A 255 14.24 2.69 17.92
N LEU A 256 13.25 3.26 17.23
CA LEU A 256 12.14 4.01 17.82
C LEU A 256 12.56 5.28 18.59
N LEU A 257 13.83 5.67 18.49
CA LEU A 257 14.38 6.89 19.05
C LEU A 257 14.56 7.94 17.97
N PRO A 258 14.72 9.21 18.38
CA PRO A 258 14.97 10.25 17.41
C PRO A 258 16.28 10.05 16.65
N ALA A 259 16.30 10.46 15.38
CA ALA A 259 17.48 10.34 14.54
C ALA A 259 18.72 10.98 15.22
N GLY A 260 19.79 10.20 15.38
CA GLY A 260 21.04 10.58 16.02
C GLY A 260 21.07 10.39 17.54
N VAL A 261 20.01 9.83 18.13
CA VAL A 261 19.95 9.52 19.56
C VAL A 261 20.27 8.04 19.78
N PRO A 262 21.44 7.70 20.37
CA PRO A 262 21.78 6.33 20.66
C PRO A 262 20.99 5.81 21.87
N ALA A 263 20.50 4.57 21.75
CA ALA A 263 19.87 3.87 22.84
C ALA A 263 20.87 3.38 23.90
N LYS A 264 20.36 3.18 25.12
CA LYS A 264 21.04 2.52 26.23
C LYS A 264 20.29 1.23 26.59
N PRO A 265 20.99 0.17 27.06
CA PRO A 265 20.32 -1.03 27.56
C PRO A 265 19.33 -0.69 28.68
N GLY A 266 18.12 -1.26 28.60
CA GLY A 266 17.06 -1.03 29.58
C GLY A 266 16.36 0.34 29.47
N MET A 267 16.71 1.17 28.48
CA MET A 267 15.99 2.41 28.22
C MET A 267 14.53 2.11 27.89
N VAL A 268 13.60 2.84 28.51
CA VAL A 268 12.16 2.69 28.25
C VAL A 268 11.67 3.84 27.37
N ILE A 269 11.10 3.51 26.23
CA ILE A 269 10.35 4.42 25.37
C ILE A 269 8.89 4.31 25.78
N LYS A 270 8.29 5.43 26.21
CA LYS A 270 6.92 5.44 26.71
C LYS A 270 5.90 5.38 25.58
N ALA A 271 4.82 4.64 25.83
CA ALA A 271 3.63 4.64 25.00
C ALA A 271 3.07 6.06 24.86
N GLN A 272 2.48 6.34 23.69
CA GLN A 272 1.72 7.56 23.46
C GLN A 272 0.50 7.31 22.58
N ILE A 273 -0.42 8.26 22.57
CA ILE A 273 -1.64 8.24 21.75
C ILE A 273 -1.77 9.62 21.11
N PRO A 274 -2.01 9.72 19.79
CA PRO A 274 -2.02 8.64 18.80
C PRO A 274 -0.64 7.98 18.57
N CYS A 275 -0.63 6.76 18.02
CA CYS A 275 0.58 5.99 17.75
C CYS A 275 0.53 5.23 16.42
N GLY A 276 1.71 4.91 15.87
CA GLY A 276 1.86 4.22 14.58
C GLY A 276 1.81 2.71 14.69
N GLY A 277 1.53 2.04 13.57
CA GLY A 277 1.44 0.58 13.46
C GLY A 277 0.30 0.02 14.29
N SER A 278 -0.86 0.66 14.20
CA SER A 278 -1.98 0.40 15.09
C SER A 278 -3.32 0.46 14.39
N ILE A 279 -4.30 -0.23 14.98
CA ILE A 279 -5.70 0.07 14.74
C ILE A 279 -6.10 1.05 15.82
N MET A 280 -6.22 2.32 15.44
CA MET A 280 -6.75 3.36 16.31
C MET A 280 -8.27 3.34 16.29
N ARG A 281 -8.90 3.79 17.37
CA ARG A 281 -10.35 4.00 17.41
C ARG A 281 -10.74 5.21 18.25
N VAL A 282 -11.92 5.75 17.98
CA VAL A 282 -12.56 6.79 18.81
C VAL A 282 -14.07 6.56 18.85
N LYS A 283 -14.71 6.85 19.98
CA LYS A 283 -16.18 6.81 20.04
C LYS A 283 -16.76 7.94 19.20
N ILE A 284 -17.78 7.63 18.41
CA ILE A 284 -18.41 8.59 17.50
C ILE A 284 -19.09 9.74 18.28
N ASP A 285 -19.60 9.45 19.49
CA ASP A 285 -20.26 10.43 20.37
C ASP A 285 -19.28 11.37 21.10
N LYS A 286 -17.96 11.13 21.01
CA LYS A 286 -16.91 11.97 21.59
C LYS A 286 -16.52 13.16 20.73
N LYS A 287 -17.17 13.35 19.59
CA LYS A 287 -16.93 14.51 18.73
C LYS A 287 -17.24 15.79 19.50
N GLY A 288 -16.27 16.70 19.55
CA GLY A 288 -16.42 18.01 20.17
C GLY A 288 -17.47 18.87 19.47
N SER A 289 -17.88 19.96 20.12
CA SER A 289 -18.84 20.92 19.55
C SER A 289 -18.31 21.62 18.29
N ASP A 290 -17.00 21.65 18.08
CA ASP A 290 -16.32 22.13 16.88
C ASP A 290 -16.29 21.08 15.74
N GLY A 291 -16.84 19.89 15.97
CA GLY A 291 -16.86 18.79 15.01
C GLY A 291 -15.58 17.94 15.00
N MET A 292 -14.62 18.23 15.88
CA MET A 292 -13.32 17.56 15.93
C MET A 292 -13.29 16.46 17.00
N TYR A 293 -12.62 15.35 16.73
CA TYR A 293 -12.22 14.41 17.78
C TYR A 293 -10.88 14.85 18.37
N ARG A 294 -10.76 14.73 19.70
CA ARG A 294 -9.52 15.02 20.42
C ARG A 294 -8.65 13.78 20.53
N HIS A 295 -7.33 13.95 20.63
CA HIS A 295 -6.39 12.83 20.73
C HIS A 295 -6.56 12.06 22.04
N GLU A 296 -6.87 12.74 23.13
CA GLU A 296 -7.12 12.16 24.45
C GLU A 296 -8.36 11.25 24.53
N ASP A 297 -9.30 11.38 23.58
CA ASP A 297 -10.46 10.49 23.47
C ASP A 297 -10.18 9.26 22.57
N MET A 298 -9.00 9.19 21.94
CA MET A 298 -8.61 8.07 21.10
C MET A 298 -8.09 6.89 21.92
N GLU A 299 -8.29 5.69 21.39
CA GLU A 299 -7.83 4.44 22.00
C GLU A 299 -7.08 3.59 20.98
N VAL A 300 -6.07 2.86 21.43
CA VAL A 300 -5.45 1.78 20.64
C VAL A 300 -6.32 0.54 20.76
N TYR A 301 -6.85 0.04 19.64
CA TYR A 301 -7.59 -1.23 19.60
C TYR A 301 -6.64 -2.41 19.47
N ALA A 302 -5.69 -2.36 18.55
CA ALA A 302 -4.62 -3.33 18.36
C ALA A 302 -3.36 -2.62 17.86
N MET A 303 -2.18 -3.23 18.01
CA MET A 303 -0.91 -2.60 17.67
C MET A 303 0.14 -3.60 17.15
N GLY A 304 1.34 -3.11 16.88
CA GLY A 304 2.47 -3.94 16.44
C GLY A 304 2.38 -4.35 14.98
N PHE A 305 1.70 -3.55 14.16
CA PHE A 305 1.65 -3.69 12.72
C PHE A 305 2.64 -2.72 12.04
N ARG A 306 2.86 -2.84 10.73
CA ARG A 306 3.72 -1.94 9.95
C ARG A 306 2.91 -0.91 9.15
N ASN A 307 2.30 -1.35 8.05
CA ASN A 307 1.60 -0.51 7.10
C ASN A 307 0.25 -1.15 6.75
N GLN A 308 -0.78 -0.81 7.53
CA GLN A 308 -2.10 -1.41 7.41
C GLN A 308 -2.85 -0.71 6.28
N SER A 309 -3.30 -1.46 5.28
CA SER A 309 -4.03 -0.91 4.14
C SER A 309 -5.52 -1.21 4.23
N GLY A 310 -5.90 -2.44 4.59
CA GLY A 310 -7.29 -2.90 4.64
C GLY A 310 -7.71 -3.24 6.07
N VAL A 311 -8.85 -2.70 6.52
CA VAL A 311 -9.39 -2.91 7.88
C VAL A 311 -10.90 -3.12 7.78
N ARG A 312 -11.38 -4.35 8.07
CA ARG A 312 -12.81 -4.71 7.94
C ARG A 312 -13.28 -5.72 9.00
N PHE A 313 -14.34 -5.38 9.72
CA PHE A 313 -15.04 -6.33 10.58
C PHE A 313 -15.76 -7.40 9.75
N GLY A 314 -15.84 -8.61 10.29
CA GLY A 314 -16.59 -9.69 9.66
C GLY A 314 -18.10 -9.38 9.56
N PRO A 315 -18.81 -9.97 8.58
CA PRO A 315 -20.23 -9.71 8.39
C PRO A 315 -21.07 -10.16 9.60
N LYS A 316 -22.18 -9.47 9.83
CA LYS A 316 -23.17 -9.85 10.85
C LYS A 316 -23.67 -11.29 10.63
N GLY A 317 -23.72 -12.09 11.69
CA GLY A 317 -24.13 -13.50 11.65
C GLY A 317 -23.04 -14.46 11.13
N SER A 318 -21.89 -13.95 10.69
CA SER A 318 -20.74 -14.80 10.36
C SER A 318 -19.99 -15.18 11.65
N ARG A 319 -19.17 -16.24 11.60
CA ARG A 319 -18.28 -16.56 12.74
C ARG A 319 -17.22 -15.49 13.00
N PHE A 320 -17.01 -14.57 12.06
CA PHE A 320 -16.07 -13.47 12.15
C PHE A 320 -16.75 -12.13 12.50
N GLU A 321 -18.05 -12.12 12.84
CA GLU A 321 -18.81 -10.89 13.15
C GLU A 321 -18.06 -9.98 14.13
N ASN A 322 -17.40 -10.55 15.13
CA ASN A 322 -16.64 -9.82 16.16
C ASN A 322 -15.13 -9.75 15.92
N ALA A 323 -14.67 -10.23 14.77
CA ALA A 323 -13.27 -10.20 14.39
C ALA A 323 -13.01 -9.10 13.35
N LEU A 324 -11.88 -8.43 13.49
CA LEU A 324 -11.38 -7.41 12.58
C LEU A 324 -10.27 -8.02 11.73
N ALA A 325 -10.51 -8.12 10.43
CA ALA A 325 -9.46 -8.45 9.47
C ALA A 325 -8.61 -7.21 9.21
N VAL A 326 -7.29 -7.40 9.21
CA VAL A 326 -6.31 -6.35 8.95
C VAL A 326 -5.29 -6.88 7.94
N SER A 327 -5.20 -6.28 6.77
CA SER A 327 -4.06 -6.49 5.88
C SER A 327 -2.94 -5.52 6.24
N ASP A 328 -1.69 -5.99 6.17
CA ASP A 328 -0.53 -5.25 6.67
C ASP A 328 0.70 -5.54 5.82
N ASN A 329 1.27 -4.49 5.22
CA ASN A 329 2.30 -4.67 4.22
C ASN A 329 3.65 -5.07 4.82
N GLY A 330 4.41 -5.86 4.07
CA GLY A 330 5.74 -6.38 4.42
C GLY A 330 6.78 -5.28 4.61
N VAL A 331 7.75 -5.51 5.50
CA VAL A 331 8.95 -4.66 5.56
C VAL A 331 9.77 -4.73 4.27
N ASN A 332 10.27 -3.57 3.82
CA ASN A 332 11.09 -3.45 2.62
C ASN A 332 12.59 -3.53 2.97
N ASP A 333 13.42 -4.06 2.06
CA ASP A 333 14.89 -3.99 2.11
C ASP A 333 15.41 -2.56 1.83
N LEU A 334 15.06 -1.62 2.71
CA LEU A 334 15.38 -0.19 2.62
C LEU A 334 15.89 0.35 3.97
N GLY A 335 16.53 1.53 3.92
CA GLY A 335 17.12 2.20 5.07
C GLY A 335 18.37 1.51 5.62
N HIS A 336 18.87 1.98 6.78
CA HIS A 336 20.05 1.39 7.43
C HIS A 336 19.70 0.18 8.31
N ARG A 337 18.45 0.07 8.77
CA ARG A 337 17.91 -1.14 9.39
C ARG A 337 17.20 -1.99 8.34
N ARG A 338 17.99 -2.62 7.47
CA ARG A 338 17.51 -3.46 6.36
C ARG A 338 16.89 -4.75 6.88
N ILE A 339 15.68 -5.04 6.43
CA ILE A 339 15.01 -6.32 6.67
C ILE A 339 14.38 -6.74 5.36
N ALA A 340 15.01 -7.71 4.70
CA ALA A 340 14.51 -8.29 3.48
C ALA A 340 13.64 -9.53 3.76
N ASN A 341 12.82 -9.88 2.77
CA ASN A 341 11.89 -11.01 2.74
C ASN A 341 10.70 -10.88 3.70
N GLY A 342 10.27 -9.65 3.99
CA GLY A 342 9.03 -9.35 4.71
C GLY A 342 7.82 -9.65 3.85
N ALA A 343 6.92 -10.55 4.28
CA ALA A 343 5.69 -10.81 3.52
C ALA A 343 4.62 -9.79 3.85
N GLU A 344 3.70 -9.59 2.91
CA GLU A 344 2.39 -9.05 3.27
C GLU A 344 1.65 -10.04 4.19
N LYS A 345 0.86 -9.49 5.10
CA LYS A 345 0.23 -10.26 6.18
C LYS A 345 -1.26 -9.97 6.22
N LEU A 346 -2.04 -11.00 6.52
CA LEU A 346 -3.42 -10.86 6.93
C LEU A 346 -3.54 -11.33 8.37
N TRP A 347 -4.12 -10.46 9.19
CA TRP A 347 -4.36 -10.68 10.62
C TRP A 347 -5.86 -10.77 10.88
N ILE A 348 -6.23 -11.52 11.92
CA ILE A 348 -7.59 -11.56 12.47
C ILE A 348 -7.50 -11.15 13.95
N VAL A 349 -7.87 -9.90 14.22
CA VAL A 349 -7.91 -9.33 15.57
C VAL A 349 -9.27 -9.62 16.18
N THR A 350 -9.30 -10.27 17.33
CA THR A 350 -10.53 -10.75 17.98
C THR A 350 -10.89 -10.01 19.26
N GLU A 351 -9.94 -9.26 19.81
CA GLU A 351 -10.12 -8.49 21.03
C GLU A 351 -9.17 -7.29 21.08
N LYS A 352 -9.54 -6.29 21.88
CA LYS A 352 -8.70 -5.12 22.15
C LYS A 352 -7.42 -5.53 22.87
N GLY A 353 -6.30 -4.93 22.50
CA GLY A 353 -4.98 -5.12 23.12
C GLY A 353 -4.14 -6.21 22.48
N GLN A 354 -4.61 -6.85 21.40
CA GLN A 354 -3.80 -7.77 20.62
C GLN A 354 -2.67 -7.04 19.88
N ASP A 355 -1.51 -7.67 19.82
CA ASP A 355 -0.27 -7.05 19.39
C ASP A 355 0.47 -7.93 18.37
N ALA A 356 0.81 -7.41 17.19
CA ALA A 356 1.48 -8.17 16.14
C ALA A 356 3.03 -8.19 16.27
N GLY A 357 3.61 -7.36 17.15
CA GLY A 357 5.03 -7.42 17.54
C GLY A 357 6.04 -6.68 16.66
N PHE A 358 5.61 -5.96 15.62
CA PHE A 358 6.48 -5.04 14.86
C PHE A 358 7.15 -4.01 15.83
N PRO A 359 8.41 -3.56 15.58
CA PRO A 359 9.25 -3.79 14.40
C PRO A 359 10.20 -5.01 14.45
N ASP A 360 10.26 -5.73 15.58
CA ASP A 360 11.20 -6.85 15.74
C ASP A 360 10.59 -8.21 15.37
N LYS A 361 9.25 -8.27 15.28
CA LYS A 361 8.50 -9.38 14.73
C LYS A 361 7.89 -8.96 13.39
N GLU A 362 8.21 -9.72 12.36
CA GLU A 362 7.69 -9.56 11.00
C GLU A 362 6.87 -10.80 10.67
N GLY A 363 5.55 -10.67 10.77
CA GLY A 363 4.60 -11.77 10.58
C GLY A 363 4.73 -12.85 11.66
N ALA A 364 4.92 -14.10 11.24
CA ALA A 364 5.06 -15.24 12.16
C ALA A 364 6.46 -15.34 12.81
N GLY A 365 7.45 -14.59 12.33
CA GLY A 365 8.84 -14.71 12.75
C GLY A 365 9.41 -13.43 13.34
N PHE A 366 10.42 -13.58 14.20
CA PHE A 366 11.29 -12.46 14.55
C PHE A 366 12.32 -12.23 13.46
N VAL A 367 12.78 -10.99 13.32
CA VAL A 367 13.64 -10.58 12.21
C VAL A 367 15.04 -11.22 12.25
N THR A 368 15.40 -11.90 13.34
CA THR A 368 16.61 -12.74 13.47
C THR A 368 16.45 -14.15 12.87
N ASN A 369 15.25 -14.53 12.42
CA ASN A 369 14.98 -15.84 11.80
C ASN A 369 15.64 -15.95 10.41
N LYS A 370 15.99 -17.17 10.00
CA LYS A 370 16.62 -17.54 8.72
C LYS A 370 15.92 -17.05 7.46
N ARG A 371 14.63 -16.72 7.57
CA ARG A 371 13.85 -16.12 6.49
C ARG A 371 14.40 -14.74 6.11
N PHE A 372 14.77 -13.94 7.11
CA PHE A 372 15.13 -12.54 6.92
C PHE A 372 16.63 -12.39 6.70
N SER A 373 17.02 -11.30 6.06
CA SER A 373 18.43 -10.94 5.91
C SER A 373 18.58 -9.43 5.72
N LEU A 374 19.81 -8.92 5.85
CA LEU A 374 20.12 -7.53 5.53
C LEU A 374 20.06 -7.20 4.02
N ARG A 375 19.79 -8.18 3.16
CA ARG A 375 19.69 -8.07 1.69
C ARG A 375 18.70 -9.08 1.12
N ALA A 376 18.02 -8.76 0.03
CA ALA A 376 17.08 -9.65 -0.68
C ALA A 376 17.69 -11.00 -1.15
N TYR A 377 16.84 -12.04 -1.31
CA TYR A 377 17.28 -13.35 -1.78
C TYR A 377 17.45 -13.50 -3.29
N ASN A 378 18.71 -13.60 -3.72
CA ASN A 378 19.10 -13.77 -5.12
C ASN A 378 19.46 -15.21 -5.52
N GLY A 379 19.07 -16.24 -4.76
CA GLY A 379 19.42 -17.63 -5.07
C GLY A 379 20.78 -18.13 -4.53
N SER A 380 21.54 -17.29 -3.82
CA SER A 380 22.86 -17.67 -3.27
C SER A 380 22.78 -18.74 -2.16
N LYS A 381 23.74 -19.68 -2.18
CA LYS A 381 23.92 -20.73 -1.15
C LYS A 381 24.62 -20.26 0.13
N ILE A 382 25.12 -19.02 0.17
CA ILE A 382 25.88 -18.49 1.31
C ILE A 382 24.92 -17.94 2.37
N ASP A 383 25.17 -18.28 3.65
CA ASP A 383 24.43 -17.77 4.80
C ASP A 383 24.58 -16.24 4.92
N ARG A 384 23.51 -15.56 5.32
CA ARG A 384 23.44 -14.10 5.30
C ARG A 384 23.36 -13.54 6.70
N PRO A 385 23.93 -12.35 6.95
CA PRO A 385 23.75 -11.70 8.24
C PRO A 385 22.26 -11.43 8.48
N TYR A 386 21.80 -11.84 9.66
CA TYR A 386 20.43 -11.63 10.13
C TYR A 386 20.29 -10.23 10.75
N PRO A 387 19.15 -9.55 10.57
CA PRO A 387 18.80 -8.36 11.33
C PRO A 387 18.84 -8.64 12.85
N ASN A 388 19.22 -7.64 13.65
CA ASN A 388 19.19 -7.73 15.11
C ASN A 388 17.80 -7.41 15.67
N LEU A 389 17.55 -7.86 16.90
CA LEU A 389 16.43 -7.38 17.73
C LEU A 389 16.88 -6.16 18.54
N TYR A 390 16.16 -5.06 18.40
CA TYR A 390 16.44 -3.78 19.05
C TYR A 390 15.56 -3.53 20.28
N ILE A 391 14.42 -4.24 20.40
CA ILE A 391 13.52 -4.14 21.54
C ILE A 391 13.58 -5.40 22.41
N GLY A 392 13.44 -5.23 23.73
CA GLY A 392 13.55 -6.28 24.74
C GLY A 392 14.64 -6.00 25.79
N GLU A 393 14.63 -6.79 26.87
CA GLU A 393 15.56 -6.65 28.00
C GLU A 393 17.01 -7.05 27.66
N ALA A 394 17.20 -7.88 26.63
CA ALA A 394 18.50 -8.27 26.07
C ALA A 394 18.34 -8.70 24.60
N PRO A 395 19.43 -8.77 23.80
CA PRO A 395 19.38 -9.39 22.47
C PRO A 395 18.84 -10.82 22.59
N TRP A 396 17.59 -11.02 22.18
CA TRP A 396 16.90 -12.29 22.32
C TRP A 396 17.10 -13.12 21.04
N VAL A 397 17.47 -14.38 21.19
CA VAL A 397 17.51 -15.34 20.08
C VAL A 397 16.28 -16.24 20.25
N PRO A 398 15.26 -16.13 19.39
CA PRO A 398 14.07 -16.97 19.49
C PRO A 398 14.43 -18.45 19.43
N GLN A 399 13.88 -19.25 20.33
CA GLN A 399 13.71 -20.68 20.02
C GLN A 399 12.65 -20.78 18.93
N MET A 400 13.05 -21.32 17.76
CA MET A 400 12.15 -21.52 16.63
C MET A 400 10.97 -22.41 17.04
N PRO A 401 9.73 -22.10 16.61
CA PRO A 401 8.61 -23.02 16.81
C PRO A 401 8.94 -24.38 16.17
N PRO A 402 8.45 -25.49 16.74
CA PRO A 402 8.78 -26.85 16.26
C PRO A 402 8.24 -27.15 14.86
N TYR A 403 7.38 -26.29 14.30
CA TYR A 403 6.77 -26.45 12.99
C TYR A 403 7.49 -25.64 11.92
N ARG A 404 7.98 -26.32 10.89
CA ARG A 404 8.49 -25.72 9.66
C ARG A 404 7.44 -25.92 8.57
N PHE A 405 6.80 -24.85 8.13
CA PHE A 405 5.98 -24.89 6.92
C PHE A 405 6.91 -24.71 5.70
N PRO A 406 6.72 -25.48 4.62
CA PRO A 406 7.43 -25.22 3.38
C PRO A 406 7.08 -23.81 2.89
N PRO A 407 8.06 -22.91 2.71
CA PRO A 407 7.82 -21.71 1.91
C PRO A 407 7.58 -22.20 0.48
N HIS A 408 6.47 -21.79 -0.14
CA HIS A 408 6.12 -22.05 -1.55
C HIS A 408 5.48 -23.42 -1.87
N VAL A 409 4.20 -23.57 -1.55
CA VAL A 409 3.31 -24.53 -2.23
C VAL A 409 2.11 -23.75 -2.79
N GLU A 410 1.87 -23.86 -4.11
CA GLU A 410 0.70 -23.27 -4.75
C GLU A 410 -0.59 -23.83 -4.11
N GLY A 411 -1.54 -22.94 -3.80
CA GLY A 411 -2.91 -23.31 -3.40
C GLY A 411 -3.13 -23.65 -1.92
N VAL A 412 -2.09 -23.75 -1.08
CA VAL A 412 -2.24 -23.91 0.38
C VAL A 412 -1.14 -23.15 1.12
N ARG A 413 -1.47 -21.96 1.64
CA ARG A 413 -0.58 -21.16 2.51
C ARG A 413 -1.31 -20.70 3.76
N GLY A 414 -2.09 -21.59 4.35
CA GLY A 414 -2.74 -21.34 5.64
C GLY A 414 -1.94 -21.94 6.77
N VAL A 415 -1.62 -21.11 7.75
CA VAL A 415 -1.32 -21.62 9.07
C VAL A 415 -2.65 -22.08 9.68
N PRO A 416 -2.73 -23.26 10.33
CA PRO A 416 -3.93 -23.64 11.08
C PRO A 416 -4.34 -22.51 12.04
N LEU A 417 -5.65 -22.17 12.09
CA LEU A 417 -6.26 -21.21 13.02
C LEU A 417 -5.82 -21.39 14.49
N ILE A 418 -5.31 -22.57 14.85
CA ILE A 418 -4.80 -22.91 16.19
C ILE A 418 -3.42 -22.30 16.51
N VAL A 419 -2.85 -21.47 15.63
CA VAL A 419 -1.69 -20.60 15.97
C VAL A 419 -2.13 -19.18 16.34
N ALA A 420 -3.45 -18.95 16.50
CA ALA A 420 -3.97 -18.00 17.47
C ALA A 420 -3.63 -18.53 18.88
N ASN A 421 -2.37 -18.39 19.25
CA ASN A 421 -1.82 -18.89 20.50
C ASN A 421 -2.63 -18.29 21.66
N GLN A 422 -3.14 -19.12 22.57
CA GLN A 422 -3.32 -18.67 23.94
C GLN A 422 -1.91 -18.51 24.53
N ASN A 423 -1.20 -17.44 24.15
CA ASN A 423 0.05 -17.14 24.83
C ASN A 423 -0.27 -16.25 26.03
N PRO A 424 0.03 -16.69 27.27
CA PRO A 424 -0.18 -15.85 28.45
C PRO A 424 0.64 -14.54 28.47
N ASN A 425 1.48 -14.23 27.45
CA ASN A 425 2.21 -12.96 27.29
C ASN A 425 2.49 -12.49 25.82
N GLY A 426 1.48 -12.19 24.99
CA GLY A 426 1.53 -10.85 24.36
C GLY A 426 1.77 -10.60 22.86
N TYR A 427 1.95 -11.57 21.93
CA TYR A 427 1.87 -11.26 20.47
C TYR A 427 1.01 -12.25 19.65
N ILE A 428 0.17 -11.75 18.73
CA ILE A 428 -0.62 -12.52 17.76
C ILE A 428 0.22 -12.94 16.54
N ASN A 429 -0.29 -13.88 15.73
CA ASN A 429 0.31 -14.32 14.46
C ASN A 429 -0.65 -14.06 13.28
N PRO A 430 -0.12 -13.83 12.07
CA PRO A 430 -0.98 -13.67 10.91
C PRO A 430 -1.66 -15.00 10.56
N VAL A 431 -2.90 -14.93 10.08
CA VAL A 431 -3.62 -16.11 9.57
C VAL A 431 -3.15 -16.51 8.18
N PHE A 432 -2.54 -15.56 7.46
CA PHE A 432 -2.01 -15.74 6.13
C PHE A 432 -0.84 -14.78 5.90
N GLU A 433 0.26 -15.32 5.37
CA GLU A 433 1.36 -14.53 4.84
C GLU A 433 1.39 -14.71 3.33
N TRP A 434 1.42 -13.61 2.60
CA TRP A 434 1.50 -13.59 1.15
C TRP A 434 2.96 -13.47 0.68
N ASP A 435 3.16 -13.14 -0.59
CA ASP A 435 4.46 -12.85 -1.17
C ASP A 435 5.08 -11.59 -0.56
N THR A 436 6.35 -11.35 -0.88
CA THR A 436 7.13 -10.20 -0.42
C THR A 436 7.08 -9.08 -1.44
N ASN A 437 6.96 -7.83 -1.00
CA ASN A 437 6.91 -6.65 -1.88
C ASN A 437 5.77 -6.75 -2.91
N ASN A 438 4.65 -7.31 -2.49
CA ASN A 438 3.45 -7.42 -3.32
C ASN A 438 2.20 -7.11 -2.49
N PRO A 439 1.95 -5.82 -2.21
CA PRO A 439 0.95 -5.33 -1.27
C PRO A 439 -0.40 -6.03 -1.37
N MET A 440 -0.93 -6.38 -0.20
CA MET A 440 -2.31 -6.82 -0.02
C MET A 440 -3.09 -5.63 0.54
N ASP A 441 -3.50 -4.70 -0.32
CA ASP A 441 -3.99 -3.42 0.14
C ASP A 441 -5.43 -3.53 0.68
N GLY A 442 -6.44 -3.24 -0.14
CA GLY A 442 -7.83 -3.31 0.29
C GLY A 442 -8.35 -4.74 0.41
N ILE A 443 -9.22 -4.95 1.41
CA ILE A 443 -9.85 -6.24 1.70
C ILE A 443 -11.35 -6.07 1.88
N ALA A 444 -12.12 -7.11 1.56
CA ALA A 444 -13.55 -7.16 1.86
C ALA A 444 -14.03 -8.59 2.15
N TRP A 445 -14.96 -8.71 3.08
CA TRP A 445 -15.65 -9.97 3.34
C TRP A 445 -16.69 -10.23 2.25
N GLY A 446 -16.68 -11.46 1.73
CA GLY A 446 -17.67 -11.93 0.78
C GLY A 446 -19.05 -12.14 1.39
N ASP A 447 -20.06 -12.05 0.54
CA ASP A 447 -21.47 -12.23 0.90
C ASP A 447 -22.01 -13.58 0.37
N GLU A 448 -22.92 -14.20 1.12
CA GLU A 448 -23.57 -15.46 0.69
C GLU A 448 -24.33 -15.29 -0.63
N ARG A 449 -24.85 -14.09 -0.91
CA ARG A 449 -25.51 -13.72 -2.18
C ARG A 449 -24.53 -13.63 -3.34
N PHE A 450 -23.23 -13.56 -3.05
CA PHE A 450 -22.13 -13.68 -4.01
C PHE A 450 -21.64 -15.13 -4.18
N GLY A 451 -22.31 -16.10 -3.53
CA GLY A 451 -21.97 -17.52 -3.61
C GLY A 451 -20.84 -17.96 -2.67
N VAL A 452 -20.48 -17.15 -1.67
CA VAL A 452 -19.40 -17.45 -0.72
C VAL A 452 -19.79 -17.12 0.71
N LYS A 453 -19.25 -17.85 1.69
CA LYS A 453 -19.47 -17.59 3.13
C LYS A 453 -18.14 -17.57 3.84
N ASP A 454 -18.01 -16.72 4.87
CA ASP A 454 -16.82 -16.65 5.72
C ASP A 454 -15.52 -16.58 4.89
N THR A 455 -15.56 -15.83 3.80
CA THR A 455 -14.50 -15.74 2.79
C THR A 455 -14.06 -14.29 2.71
N LEU A 456 -12.76 -14.04 2.73
CA LEU A 456 -12.20 -12.71 2.53
C LEU A 456 -11.65 -12.59 1.09
N PHE A 457 -11.80 -11.43 0.49
CA PHE A 457 -11.13 -11.07 -0.75
C PHE A 457 -10.12 -9.98 -0.49
N ALA A 458 -9.01 -10.04 -1.21
CA ALA A 458 -7.92 -9.09 -1.06
C ALA A 458 -7.39 -8.63 -2.42
N ALA A 459 -7.29 -7.31 -2.59
CA ALA A 459 -6.67 -6.69 -3.75
C ALA A 459 -5.14 -6.78 -3.63
N ILE A 460 -4.50 -7.24 -4.69
CA ILE A 460 -3.05 -7.39 -4.76
C ILE A 460 -2.52 -6.35 -5.73
N PHE A 461 -1.77 -5.38 -5.24
CA PHE A 461 -1.32 -4.26 -6.07
C PHE A 461 -0.33 -4.67 -7.16
N GLY A 462 0.48 -5.70 -6.90
CA GLY A 462 1.64 -6.04 -7.73
C GLY A 462 2.91 -5.33 -7.26
N ILE A 463 4.06 -5.85 -7.70
CA ILE A 463 5.39 -5.35 -7.31
C ILE A 463 5.63 -3.93 -7.87
N ILE A 464 6.04 -3.00 -7.01
CA ILE A 464 6.49 -1.65 -7.42
C ILE A 464 7.96 -1.39 -7.14
N ASP A 465 8.53 -1.85 -6.02
CA ASP A 465 9.88 -1.51 -5.53
C ASP A 465 11.01 -2.21 -6.35
N ASN A 466 12.26 -2.20 -5.87
CA ASN A 466 13.54 -2.64 -6.46
C ASN A 466 13.61 -4.12 -6.94
N GLY A 467 12.47 -4.75 -7.22
CA GLY A 467 12.30 -6.10 -7.71
C GLY A 467 11.54 -6.97 -6.71
N PRO A 468 11.06 -8.14 -7.15
CA PRO A 468 10.56 -9.14 -6.23
C PRO A 468 11.71 -9.63 -5.35
N GLU A 469 11.52 -9.65 -4.03
CA GLU A 469 12.38 -10.46 -3.15
C GLU A 469 12.06 -11.97 -3.30
N SER A 470 10.99 -12.28 -4.04
CA SER A 470 10.50 -13.60 -4.37
C SER A 470 11.04 -14.12 -5.70
N LEU A 471 11.30 -15.43 -5.77
CA LEU A 471 11.77 -16.09 -6.99
C LEU A 471 10.67 -16.23 -8.07
N VAL A 472 9.40 -16.10 -7.67
CA VAL A 472 8.24 -16.17 -8.57
C VAL A 472 7.41 -14.91 -8.33
N PRO A 473 7.65 -13.81 -9.08
CA PRO A 473 6.91 -12.57 -8.89
C PRO A 473 5.42 -12.82 -9.05
N THR A 474 4.67 -12.39 -8.05
CA THR A 474 3.22 -12.38 -8.08
C THR A 474 2.72 -11.05 -8.63
N TRP A 475 1.60 -11.10 -9.33
CA TRP A 475 1.11 -10.02 -10.20
C TRP A 475 -0.24 -9.48 -9.70
N PRO A 476 -0.69 -8.33 -10.22
CA PRO A 476 -1.98 -7.75 -9.85
C PRO A 476 -3.12 -8.76 -9.97
N ALA A 477 -3.91 -8.88 -8.91
CA ALA A 477 -4.97 -9.87 -8.79
C ALA A 477 -5.91 -9.55 -7.63
N VAL A 478 -7.07 -10.19 -7.61
CA VAL A 478 -7.86 -10.37 -6.39
C VAL A 478 -7.70 -11.81 -5.91
N LEU A 479 -7.29 -12.00 -4.66
CA LEU A 479 -7.28 -13.31 -4.01
C LEU A 479 -8.62 -13.58 -3.34
N LYS A 480 -9.06 -14.83 -3.41
CA LYS A 480 -10.10 -15.38 -2.53
C LYS A 480 -9.41 -16.16 -1.42
N ILE A 481 -9.74 -15.85 -0.17
CA ILE A 481 -9.15 -16.40 1.05
C ILE A 481 -10.26 -17.11 1.84
N GLU A 482 -10.20 -18.43 1.88
CA GLU A 482 -11.15 -19.33 2.51
C GLU A 482 -10.60 -19.83 3.86
N PHE A 483 -11.36 -19.66 4.94
CA PHE A 483 -10.96 -20.12 6.27
C PHE A 483 -11.47 -21.56 6.49
N LEU A 484 -10.56 -22.52 6.62
CA LEU A 484 -10.87 -23.94 6.74
C LEU A 484 -11.34 -24.31 8.15
N GLN A 485 -12.05 -25.44 8.25
CA GLN A 485 -12.48 -26.06 9.50
C GLN A 485 -11.77 -27.42 9.68
N PRO A 486 -11.28 -27.77 10.89
CA PRO A 486 -11.31 -26.95 12.11
C PRO A 486 -10.28 -25.82 12.11
N ALA A 487 -9.32 -25.82 11.18
CA ALA A 487 -8.26 -24.82 11.13
C ALA A 487 -7.58 -24.72 9.77
N GLY A 488 -7.13 -23.52 9.40
CA GLY A 488 -6.30 -23.27 8.22
C GLY A 488 -6.88 -22.18 7.33
N VAL A 489 -6.10 -21.78 6.35
CA VAL A 489 -6.51 -20.86 5.28
C VAL A 489 -6.14 -21.48 3.94
N LYS A 490 -7.07 -21.45 3.00
CA LYS A 490 -6.83 -21.77 1.59
C LYS A 490 -6.98 -20.47 0.81
N TRP A 491 -6.12 -20.25 -0.17
CA TRP A 491 -6.24 -19.09 -1.05
C TRP A 491 -6.21 -19.53 -2.51
N SER A 492 -6.84 -18.74 -3.38
CA SER A 492 -6.83 -18.92 -4.82
C SER A 492 -6.98 -17.57 -5.53
N TYR A 493 -6.45 -17.46 -6.74
CA TYR A 493 -6.75 -16.32 -7.60
C TYR A 493 -8.25 -16.30 -7.95
N PHE A 494 -8.92 -15.20 -7.63
CA PHE A 494 -10.32 -14.95 -7.96
C PHE A 494 -10.47 -14.04 -9.18
N LEU A 495 -9.63 -13.03 -9.28
CA LEU A 495 -9.57 -12.13 -10.44
C LEU A 495 -8.11 -12.00 -10.83
N ARG A 496 -7.76 -12.25 -12.09
CA ARG A 496 -6.38 -12.02 -12.59
C ARG A 496 -6.38 -11.89 -14.09
N ASN A 497 -5.33 -11.28 -14.64
CA ASN A 497 -5.11 -11.30 -16.08
C ASN A 497 -4.87 -12.71 -16.62
N THR A 498 -5.31 -12.97 -17.86
CA THR A 498 -5.04 -14.22 -18.57
C THR A 498 -3.54 -14.49 -18.65
N GLU A 499 -2.78 -13.48 -19.08
CA GLU A 499 -1.32 -13.46 -18.93
C GLU A 499 -0.96 -12.80 -17.61
N PRO A 500 -0.16 -13.44 -16.74
CA PRO A 500 0.24 -12.84 -15.48
C PRO A 500 1.05 -11.55 -15.69
N GLY A 501 0.69 -10.48 -15.00
CA GLY A 501 1.42 -9.21 -15.00
C GLY A 501 0.52 -7.98 -15.09
N PRO A 502 1.00 -6.80 -14.66
CA PRO A 502 0.36 -5.53 -14.95
C PRO A 502 0.22 -5.35 -16.47
N ASN A 503 -0.95 -4.89 -16.89
CA ASN A 503 -1.31 -4.87 -18.29
C ASN A 503 -0.43 -3.92 -19.15
N ALA A 504 0.10 -2.85 -18.55
CA ALA A 504 1.05 -1.89 -19.13
C ALA A 504 2.27 -2.55 -19.79
N TYR A 505 2.69 -3.71 -19.26
CA TYR A 505 3.88 -4.45 -19.69
C TYR A 505 3.58 -5.62 -20.62
N GLN A 506 2.30 -5.87 -20.92
CA GLN A 506 1.89 -6.95 -21.80
C GLN A 506 2.02 -6.57 -23.28
N LYS A 507 2.11 -7.61 -24.12
CA LYS A 507 2.01 -7.47 -25.58
C LYS A 507 0.67 -6.85 -25.96
N ALA A 508 0.63 -6.08 -27.05
CA ALA A 508 -0.52 -5.28 -27.45
C ALA A 508 -1.84 -6.08 -27.51
N GLU A 509 -1.80 -7.31 -28.01
CA GLU A 509 -2.95 -8.22 -28.13
C GLU A 509 -3.50 -8.71 -26.79
N ASN A 510 -2.73 -8.60 -25.71
CA ASN A 510 -3.11 -9.00 -24.36
C ASN A 510 -3.47 -7.80 -23.47
N ARG A 511 -3.42 -6.58 -24.03
CA ARG A 511 -3.72 -5.35 -23.31
C ARG A 511 -5.21 -5.15 -23.03
N GLY A 512 -5.53 -4.41 -21.97
CA GLY A 512 -6.87 -4.06 -21.49
C GLY A 512 -7.29 -4.71 -20.16
N GLY A 513 -6.46 -5.54 -19.54
CA GLY A 513 -6.75 -6.19 -18.25
C GLY A 513 -6.42 -5.32 -17.02
N LEU A 514 -6.20 -5.98 -15.89
CA LEU A 514 -5.80 -5.38 -14.61
C LEU A 514 -4.42 -4.71 -14.69
N GLU A 515 -4.28 -3.56 -14.04
CA GLU A 515 -2.99 -2.88 -13.90
C GLU A 515 -2.41 -3.01 -12.49
N ARG A 516 -3.18 -2.60 -11.47
CA ARG A 516 -2.75 -2.44 -10.07
C ARG A 516 -3.98 -2.44 -9.16
N THR A 517 -4.53 -3.62 -8.84
CA THR A 517 -5.73 -3.70 -7.98
C THR A 517 -5.39 -3.27 -6.56
N ASN A 518 -6.01 -2.18 -6.09
CA ASN A 518 -5.68 -1.54 -4.82
C ASN A 518 -6.77 -1.76 -3.75
N ASP A 519 -8.04 -1.92 -4.12
CA ASP A 519 -9.13 -2.14 -3.16
C ASP A 519 -10.28 -2.98 -3.72
N VAL A 520 -11.06 -3.59 -2.83
CA VAL A 520 -12.27 -4.35 -3.13
C VAL A 520 -13.40 -4.00 -2.17
N VAL A 521 -14.63 -3.90 -2.69
CA VAL A 521 -15.84 -3.70 -1.88
C VAL A 521 -17.04 -4.39 -2.51
N PHE A 522 -18.06 -4.72 -1.71
CA PHE A 522 -19.30 -5.32 -2.21
C PHE A 522 -20.43 -4.30 -2.29
N SER A 523 -21.33 -4.48 -3.26
CA SER A 523 -22.62 -3.78 -3.31
C SER A 523 -23.49 -4.16 -2.10
N ASN A 524 -24.46 -3.31 -1.71
CA ASN A 524 -25.31 -3.61 -0.55
C ASN A 524 -26.20 -4.85 -0.76
N ASP A 525 -26.56 -5.13 -2.01
CA ASP A 525 -27.29 -6.35 -2.38
C ASP A 525 -26.42 -7.63 -2.29
N GLY A 526 -25.11 -7.49 -2.07
CA GLY A 526 -24.15 -8.59 -1.91
C GLY A 526 -23.89 -9.38 -3.19
N LYS A 527 -24.34 -8.92 -4.37
CA LYS A 527 -24.24 -9.68 -5.62
C LYS A 527 -23.09 -9.23 -6.53
N SER A 528 -22.53 -8.06 -6.27
CA SER A 528 -21.44 -7.48 -7.05
C SER A 528 -20.27 -7.12 -6.15
N MET A 529 -19.07 -7.37 -6.66
CA MET A 529 -17.82 -6.84 -6.13
C MET A 529 -17.33 -5.73 -7.06
N TYR A 530 -16.96 -4.60 -6.49
CA TYR A 530 -16.21 -3.54 -7.17
C TYR A 530 -14.73 -3.67 -6.81
N VAL A 531 -13.86 -3.53 -7.80
CA VAL A 531 -12.40 -3.58 -7.63
C VAL A 531 -11.83 -2.26 -8.12
N ALA A 532 -11.17 -1.52 -7.22
CA ALA A 532 -10.40 -0.34 -7.59
C ALA A 532 -9.08 -0.78 -8.21
N ASP A 533 -8.85 -0.38 -9.46
CA ASP A 533 -7.60 -0.58 -10.18
C ASP A 533 -6.91 0.77 -10.37
N TYR A 534 -5.75 0.95 -9.76
CA TYR A 534 -5.02 2.22 -9.74
C TYR A 534 -4.60 2.68 -11.15
N GLY A 535 -4.50 1.75 -12.11
CA GLY A 535 -4.15 2.03 -13.49
C GLY A 535 -2.66 1.87 -13.80
N GLU A 536 -2.28 2.26 -15.01
CA GLU A 536 -0.97 2.04 -15.59
C GLU A 536 0.14 2.81 -14.85
N LEU A 537 0.99 2.07 -14.16
CA LEU A 537 2.21 2.55 -13.52
C LEU A 537 3.44 1.91 -14.15
N TYR A 538 4.18 2.71 -14.91
CA TYR A 538 5.47 2.31 -15.47
C TYR A 538 6.58 2.59 -14.45
N VAL A 539 7.57 1.70 -14.46
CA VAL A 539 8.69 1.63 -13.54
C VAL A 539 9.96 1.40 -14.35
N ASP A 540 10.96 2.27 -14.16
CA ASP A 540 12.31 2.16 -14.69
C ASP A 540 13.32 2.74 -13.69
N TYR A 541 13.94 1.86 -12.91
CA TYR A 541 14.93 2.22 -11.89
C TYR A 541 16.23 2.83 -12.42
N SER A 542 16.47 2.79 -13.74
CA SER A 542 17.61 3.50 -14.33
C SER A 542 17.35 5.01 -14.48
N MET A 543 16.09 5.44 -14.38
CA MET A 543 15.68 6.83 -14.53
C MET A 543 15.71 7.57 -13.18
N PRO A 544 16.13 8.85 -13.16
CA PRO A 544 16.06 9.70 -11.96
C PRO A 544 14.69 9.81 -11.31
N SER A 545 13.63 9.81 -12.14
CA SER A 545 12.24 9.65 -11.70
C SER A 545 11.78 8.28 -12.16
N PRO A 546 11.88 7.24 -11.33
CA PRO A 546 11.75 5.85 -11.79
C PRO A 546 10.31 5.44 -12.06
N PHE A 547 9.34 6.29 -11.78
CA PHE A 547 7.92 5.98 -11.94
C PHE A 547 7.27 6.88 -12.96
N PHE A 548 6.25 6.38 -13.67
CA PHE A 548 5.38 7.19 -14.51
C PHE A 548 3.96 6.66 -14.48
N THR A 549 3.07 7.45 -13.88
CA THR A 549 1.64 7.19 -13.86
C THR A 549 1.00 7.70 -15.15
N THR A 550 0.29 6.82 -15.87
CA THR A 550 -0.44 7.21 -17.07
C THR A 550 -1.81 7.79 -16.70
N PRO A 551 -2.14 9.02 -17.11
CA PRO A 551 -3.41 9.65 -16.82
C PRO A 551 -4.57 8.88 -17.49
N ARG A 552 -5.74 8.89 -16.85
CA ARG A 552 -7.00 8.27 -17.33
C ARG A 552 -6.91 6.77 -17.58
N SER A 553 -5.97 6.07 -16.95
CA SER A 553 -5.76 4.63 -17.10
C SER A 553 -6.42 3.79 -15.99
N SER A 554 -6.94 4.43 -14.95
CA SER A 554 -7.58 3.75 -13.83
C SER A 554 -9.00 3.30 -14.19
N VAL A 555 -9.39 2.16 -13.63
CA VAL A 555 -10.65 1.48 -13.91
C VAL A 555 -11.26 1.01 -12.59
N ILE A 556 -12.59 1.09 -12.48
CA ILE A 556 -13.31 0.29 -11.50
C ILE A 556 -13.89 -0.90 -12.24
N TRP A 557 -13.47 -2.10 -11.85
CA TRP A 557 -14.03 -3.34 -12.38
C TRP A 557 -15.24 -3.76 -11.54
N LYS A 558 -16.25 -4.34 -12.18
CA LYS A 558 -17.39 -4.98 -11.50
C LYS A 558 -17.39 -6.46 -11.80
N VAL A 559 -17.37 -7.27 -10.74
CA VAL A 559 -17.54 -8.73 -10.83
C VAL A 559 -18.91 -9.07 -10.27
N THR A 560 -19.75 -9.74 -11.05
CA THR A 560 -21.12 -10.13 -10.64
C THR A 560 -21.23 -11.64 -10.56
N TYR A 561 -21.85 -12.15 -9.50
CA TYR A 561 -22.19 -13.57 -9.39
C TYR A 561 -23.39 -13.89 -10.30
N THR A 562 -23.23 -14.87 -11.20
CA THR A 562 -24.25 -15.28 -12.18
C THR A 562 -25.03 -16.52 -11.75
N GLY A 563 -24.61 -17.20 -10.68
CA GLY A 563 -25.31 -18.38 -10.15
C GLY A 563 -25.12 -19.68 -10.95
N GLN A 564 -24.19 -19.72 -11.91
CA GLN A 564 -23.97 -20.83 -12.86
C GLN A 564 -22.77 -21.73 -12.55
#